data_AF-A0A0X8JHW3-F1
#
_entry.id   AF-A0A0X8JHW3-F1
#
_cell.length_a   1.000
_cell.length_b   1.000
_cell.length_c   1.000
_cell.angle_alpha   90.00
_cell.angle_beta   90.00
_cell.angle_gamma   90.00
#
_symmetry.space_group_name_H-M   'P 1'
#
loop_
_entity.id
_entity.type
_entity.pdbx_description
1 polymer ?
#
loop_
_entity_poly.entity_id
_entity_poly.type
_entity_poly.pdbx_seq_one_letter_code
_entity_poly.pdbx_strand_id
1 'polypeptide(L)'
;MYPLVVYNPMAKQAAVNTPSPRLQSGNLNLAGSAQATGTQGLLKAGEQLTGVMAKEYASYETTRVTQSLLEYQNALSTERSSYMEQNKGENAIGAGEHFAQFARETAYPLADQFSGRFRNMFLQNAVTYGLHFREQGEAYGAQQKTAWQKSQAESLLSQTLGNIANNPGDVEYVDRQATQIKALYAEMFPGLDRRAMETELTQKMAGAAIDGFLAKGNLGHAKESFNVYKEKGYLGAAATQYESRIRAEAKRMEAEARATQERADTVQAANLGAGLFETYGDDAAKVQSVLEEKVKDPVQRARVTQSYLSNASLHERMKTQTEERDKAASYDNAISQTDSILAGQESEQKKAALLSGVLVGVADPATRKKIEEYQNFKINGTEAPVDKNVLAEAQTYAAQPGVRPDMVTNRYADKLPPSALGKAVKIARDEATKQSEKLMQDEITDSLVDDFGYTRSQATAGYRVILSRMTGLTDPAQRLETARQLARKISVKNDAWFSGSGWGAGNQEPAYTFPQIQRDDPSFRLVEVPEEAIPWIDQRLEGLGYTVNEENRQIYYRDWLEGEIK
;
A
#
# COMPACT_ATOMS: atom_id res chain seq x y z
N MET A 1 53.48 3.72 -60.92
CA MET A 1 53.35 5.08 -61.50
C MET A 1 51.86 5.42 -61.48
N TYR A 2 51.41 6.12 -60.44
CA TYR A 2 50.04 6.61 -60.26
C TYR A 2 50.15 8.13 -60.06
N PRO A 3 49.36 8.97 -60.74
CA PRO A 3 49.49 10.41 -60.61
C PRO A 3 48.85 10.93 -59.32
N LEU A 4 49.60 11.78 -58.63
CA LEU A 4 49.19 12.64 -57.52
C LEU A 4 48.11 13.64 -57.97
N VAL A 5 47.07 13.79 -57.16
CA VAL A 5 46.27 15.03 -57.12
C VAL A 5 46.51 15.70 -55.77
N VAL A 6 46.90 16.96 -55.86
CA VAL A 6 47.43 17.83 -54.82
C VAL A 6 46.30 18.34 -53.91
N TYR A 7 46.52 18.22 -52.60
CA TYR A 7 45.71 18.84 -51.54
C TYR A 7 46.11 20.32 -51.42
N ASN A 8 45.16 21.25 -51.55
CA ASN A 8 45.40 22.68 -51.32
C ASN A 8 44.85 23.08 -49.93
N PRO A 9 45.71 23.42 -48.93
CA PRO A 9 45.29 23.66 -47.56
C PRO A 9 45.29 25.17 -47.23
N MET A 10 44.34 25.95 -47.74
CA MET A 10 44.07 27.31 -47.23
C MET A 10 42.63 27.74 -47.49
N ALA A 11 41.74 27.41 -46.55
CA ALA A 11 40.51 28.15 -46.28
C ALA A 11 40.02 27.83 -44.85
N LYS A 12 40.85 28.14 -43.86
CA LYS A 12 40.38 28.39 -42.48
C LYS A 12 40.42 29.88 -42.26
N GLN A 13 39.29 30.43 -41.78
CA GLN A 13 39.08 31.69 -41.05
C GLN A 13 38.10 32.65 -41.72
N ALA A 14 36.80 32.44 -41.42
CA ALA A 14 35.88 33.50 -41.03
C ALA A 14 34.64 32.88 -40.37
N ALA A 15 34.12 33.56 -39.35
CA ALA A 15 32.85 33.33 -38.64
C ALA A 15 32.82 32.26 -37.52
N VAL A 16 33.38 32.67 -36.39
CA VAL A 16 32.88 32.34 -35.04
C VAL A 16 31.44 32.86 -34.88
N ASN A 17 30.61 32.12 -34.12
CA ASN A 17 29.21 32.37 -33.73
C ASN A 17 28.10 32.02 -34.74
N THR A 18 27.68 30.75 -34.75
CA THR A 18 26.26 30.36 -34.91
C THR A 18 25.98 29.09 -34.10
N PRO A 19 24.76 28.88 -33.58
CA PRO A 19 24.43 27.75 -32.71
C PRO A 19 24.59 26.42 -33.45
N SER A 20 24.96 25.36 -32.73
CA SER A 20 24.98 23.98 -33.23
C SER A 20 23.81 23.71 -34.17
N PRO A 21 24.01 23.11 -35.36
CA PRO A 21 22.89 22.60 -36.11
C PRO A 21 22.34 21.43 -35.29
N ARG A 22 21.27 21.72 -34.52
CA ARG A 22 20.20 20.75 -34.34
C ARG A 22 20.02 20.12 -35.71
N LEU A 23 20.21 18.81 -35.81
CA LEU A 23 19.65 18.04 -36.91
C LEU A 23 18.14 18.26 -36.81
N GLN A 24 17.67 19.35 -37.42
CA GLN A 24 16.30 19.47 -37.84
C GLN A 24 16.07 18.22 -38.65
N SER A 25 15.15 17.40 -38.16
CA SER A 25 14.40 16.43 -38.93
C SER A 25 13.70 17.17 -40.07
N GLY A 26 14.48 17.64 -41.03
CA GLY A 26 13.99 18.00 -42.34
C GLY A 26 13.68 16.68 -43.01
N ASN A 27 12.40 16.36 -43.13
CA ASN A 27 11.91 15.45 -44.15
C ASN A 27 12.42 15.98 -45.49
N LEU A 28 13.63 15.57 -45.87
CA LEU A 28 14.17 15.76 -47.19
C LEU A 28 13.27 14.91 -48.10
N ASN A 29 12.34 15.58 -48.77
CA ASN A 29 11.60 15.09 -49.93
C ASN A 29 12.56 14.80 -51.10
N LEU A 30 13.63 14.03 -50.86
CA LEU A 30 14.60 13.57 -51.86
C LEU A 30 14.14 12.29 -52.56
N ALA A 31 13.21 11.55 -51.97
CA ALA A 31 12.54 10.44 -52.67
C ALA A 31 11.85 10.95 -53.95
N GLY A 32 11.23 12.15 -53.89
CA GLY A 32 10.57 12.78 -55.04
C GLY A 32 11.54 13.30 -56.11
N SER A 33 12.74 13.77 -55.76
CA SER A 33 13.70 14.30 -56.74
C SER A 33 14.50 13.21 -57.45
N ALA A 34 14.86 12.12 -56.76
CA ALA A 34 15.53 10.97 -57.37
C ALA A 34 14.59 10.16 -58.25
N GLN A 35 13.33 9.94 -57.82
CA GLN A 35 12.30 9.34 -58.68
C GLN A 35 12.07 10.21 -59.92
N ALA A 36 11.83 11.53 -59.78
CA ALA A 36 11.58 12.40 -60.94
C ALA A 36 12.73 12.40 -61.97
N THR A 37 13.98 12.33 -61.51
CA THR A 37 15.16 12.31 -62.38
C THR A 37 15.33 10.96 -63.11
N GLY A 38 15.05 9.85 -62.41
CA GLY A 38 15.01 8.51 -63.00
C GLY A 38 13.89 8.36 -64.03
N THR A 39 12.64 8.69 -63.67
CA THR A 39 11.47 8.57 -64.55
C THR A 39 11.56 9.47 -65.80
N GLN A 40 12.16 10.66 -65.70
CA GLN A 40 12.40 11.51 -66.86
C GLN A 40 13.50 10.99 -67.79
N GLY A 41 14.55 10.37 -67.26
CA GLY A 41 15.58 9.70 -68.08
C GLY A 41 15.01 8.47 -68.80
N LEU A 42 14.10 7.75 -68.13
CA LEU A 42 13.37 6.59 -68.63
C LEU A 42 12.44 6.93 -69.81
N LEU A 43 11.64 7.98 -69.67
CA LEU A 43 10.75 8.44 -70.74
C LEU A 43 11.53 8.91 -71.99
N LYS A 44 12.62 9.66 -71.81
CA LYS A 44 13.50 10.09 -72.91
C LYS A 44 14.18 8.93 -73.65
N ALA A 45 14.51 7.84 -72.94
CA ALA A 45 15.12 6.66 -73.56
C ALA A 45 14.12 5.87 -74.43
N GLY A 46 12.83 5.88 -74.08
CA GLY A 46 11.75 5.28 -74.88
C GLY A 46 11.42 6.08 -76.14
N GLU A 47 11.57 7.41 -76.10
CA GLU A 47 11.33 8.30 -77.25
C GLU A 47 12.33 8.13 -78.41
N GLN A 48 13.54 7.63 -78.13
CA GLN A 48 14.62 7.44 -79.11
C GLN A 48 14.43 6.24 -80.05
N LEU A 49 13.36 5.46 -79.90
CA LEU A 49 13.08 4.29 -80.75
C LEU A 49 12.26 4.69 -81.97
N THR A 50 12.72 4.30 -83.16
CA THR A 50 12.09 4.63 -84.44
C THR A 50 11.08 3.54 -84.85
N GLY A 51 9.81 3.93 -84.98
CA GLY A 51 8.68 3.06 -85.35
C GLY A 51 7.59 2.99 -84.26
N VAL A 52 6.31 3.11 -84.63
CA VAL A 52 5.17 3.17 -83.68
C VAL A 52 5.12 1.92 -82.78
N MET A 53 5.31 0.73 -83.35
CA MET A 53 5.36 -0.54 -82.61
C MET A 53 6.56 -0.64 -81.65
N ALA A 54 7.72 -0.07 -82.02
CA ALA A 54 8.92 -0.06 -81.16
C ALA A 54 8.79 0.95 -80.02
N LYS A 55 8.09 2.07 -80.23
CA LYS A 55 7.78 3.07 -79.21
C LYS A 55 6.78 2.54 -78.19
N GLU A 56 5.72 1.85 -78.62
CA GLU A 56 4.73 1.23 -77.72
C GLU A 56 5.36 0.14 -76.86
N TYR A 57 6.14 -0.77 -77.47
CA TYR A 57 6.86 -1.82 -76.72
C TYR A 57 7.84 -1.24 -75.69
N ALA A 58 8.60 -0.22 -76.05
CA ALA A 58 9.55 0.38 -75.12
C ALA A 58 8.91 1.26 -74.05
N SER A 59 7.80 1.94 -74.36
CA SER A 59 7.00 2.65 -73.35
C SER A 59 6.43 1.66 -72.33
N TYR A 60 5.93 0.51 -72.80
CA TYR A 60 5.45 -0.57 -71.95
C TYR A 60 6.56 -1.15 -71.05
N GLU A 61 7.70 -1.55 -71.61
CA GLU A 61 8.83 -2.10 -70.84
C GLU A 61 9.46 -1.08 -69.88
N THR A 62 9.50 0.20 -70.26
CA THR A 62 9.96 1.29 -69.37
C THR A 62 9.02 1.48 -68.17
N THR A 63 7.71 1.38 -68.40
CA THR A 63 6.70 1.45 -67.33
C THR A 63 6.85 0.25 -66.38
N ARG A 64 7.08 -0.95 -66.93
CA ARG A 64 7.36 -2.16 -66.13
C ARG A 64 8.64 -2.02 -65.29
N VAL A 65 9.73 -1.52 -65.86
CA VAL A 65 10.97 -1.25 -65.10
C VAL A 65 10.74 -0.24 -63.99
N THR A 66 9.95 0.81 -64.23
CA THR A 66 9.59 1.79 -63.21
C THR A 66 8.80 1.14 -62.07
N GLN A 67 7.82 0.30 -62.41
CA GLN A 67 7.02 -0.42 -61.41
C GLN A 67 7.87 -1.38 -60.57
N SER A 68 8.78 -2.13 -61.19
CA SER A 68 9.69 -3.02 -60.45
C SER A 68 10.70 -2.24 -59.60
N LEU A 69 11.12 -1.03 -60.01
CA LEU A 69 11.95 -0.16 -59.17
C LEU A 69 11.18 0.38 -57.96
N LEU A 70 9.89 0.68 -58.12
CA LEU A 70 9.02 1.05 -56.99
C LEU A 70 8.83 -0.14 -56.03
N GLU A 71 8.62 -1.35 -56.56
CA GLU A 71 8.56 -2.58 -55.78
C GLU A 71 9.86 -2.82 -55.00
N TYR A 72 11.01 -2.68 -55.66
CA TYR A 72 12.32 -2.76 -55.02
C TYR A 72 12.48 -1.73 -53.90
N GLN A 73 12.17 -0.46 -54.15
CA GLN A 73 12.25 0.59 -53.12
C GLN A 73 11.33 0.31 -51.92
N ASN A 74 10.11 -0.17 -52.17
CA ASN A 74 9.17 -0.54 -51.12
C ASN A 74 9.69 -1.71 -50.29
N ALA A 75 10.28 -2.73 -50.92
CA ALA A 75 10.91 -3.85 -50.24
C ALA A 75 12.08 -3.37 -49.35
N LEU A 76 12.99 -2.53 -49.88
CA LEU A 76 14.08 -1.96 -49.10
C LEU A 76 13.58 -1.13 -47.90
N SER A 77 12.57 -0.29 -48.10
CA SER A 77 12.01 0.53 -47.02
C SER A 77 11.31 -0.30 -45.95
N THR A 78 10.63 -1.37 -46.34
CA THR A 78 9.94 -2.28 -45.41
C THR A 78 10.96 -3.03 -44.57
N GLU A 79 11.98 -3.60 -45.21
CA GLU A 79 13.07 -4.29 -44.53
C GLU A 79 13.81 -3.35 -43.58
N ARG A 80 14.07 -2.10 -44.00
CA ARG A 80 14.69 -1.10 -43.13
C ARG A 80 13.95 -0.95 -41.81
N SER A 81 12.63 -0.73 -41.89
CA SER A 81 11.79 -0.51 -40.71
C SER A 81 11.75 -1.76 -39.84
N SER A 82 11.57 -2.94 -40.45
CA SER A 82 11.54 -4.22 -39.73
C SER A 82 12.86 -4.50 -39.00
N TYR A 83 13.98 -4.32 -39.70
CA TYR A 83 15.32 -4.53 -39.14
C TYR A 83 15.59 -3.58 -37.98
N MET A 84 15.28 -2.28 -38.12
CA MET A 84 15.51 -1.28 -37.09
C MET A 84 14.59 -1.45 -35.86
N GLU A 85 13.44 -2.09 -36.02
CA GLU A 85 12.54 -2.44 -34.93
C GLU A 85 13.09 -3.63 -34.13
N GLN A 86 13.55 -4.66 -34.83
CA GLN A 86 13.98 -5.93 -34.25
C GLN A 86 15.42 -5.93 -33.73
N ASN A 87 16.31 -5.16 -34.36
CA ASN A 87 17.74 -5.18 -34.06
C ASN A 87 18.17 -3.85 -33.44
N LYS A 88 18.53 -3.86 -32.15
CA LYS A 88 19.03 -2.71 -31.39
C LYS A 88 20.31 -3.07 -30.66
N GLY A 89 21.12 -2.06 -30.33
CA GLY A 89 22.38 -2.26 -29.62
C GLY A 89 23.37 -3.11 -30.43
N GLU A 90 23.91 -4.18 -29.83
CA GLU A 90 24.91 -5.05 -30.45
C GLU A 90 24.42 -5.70 -31.75
N ASN A 91 23.16 -6.14 -31.79
CA ASN A 91 22.57 -6.81 -32.95
C ASN A 91 22.45 -5.90 -34.18
N ALA A 92 22.51 -4.58 -34.00
CA ALA A 92 22.43 -3.62 -35.09
C ALA A 92 23.78 -3.28 -35.72
N ILE A 93 24.92 -3.72 -35.15
CA ILE A 93 26.25 -3.34 -35.62
C ILE A 93 26.50 -3.81 -37.08
N GLY A 94 25.96 -4.97 -37.45
CA GLY A 94 26.05 -5.54 -38.81
C GLY A 94 25.04 -4.98 -39.82
N ALA A 95 24.28 -3.93 -39.49
CA ALA A 95 23.18 -3.43 -40.32
C ALA A 95 23.58 -3.07 -41.75
N GLY A 96 24.79 -2.53 -41.96
CA GLY A 96 25.30 -2.21 -43.29
C GLY A 96 25.46 -3.46 -44.18
N GLU A 97 26.02 -4.53 -43.64
CA GLU A 97 26.21 -5.79 -44.37
C GLU A 97 24.86 -6.47 -44.66
N HIS A 98 23.96 -6.50 -43.68
CA HIS A 98 22.59 -7.00 -43.85
C HIS A 98 21.86 -6.25 -44.97
N PHE A 99 21.90 -4.92 -44.96
CA PHE A 99 21.24 -4.09 -45.98
C PHE A 99 21.87 -4.28 -47.36
N ALA A 100 23.20 -4.43 -47.45
CA ALA A 100 23.89 -4.70 -48.71
C ALA A 100 23.56 -6.08 -49.28
N GLN A 101 23.38 -7.09 -48.43
CA GLN A 101 22.96 -8.42 -48.84
C GLN A 101 21.51 -8.43 -49.31
N PHE A 102 20.59 -7.89 -48.50
CA PHE A 102 19.17 -7.82 -48.83
C PHE A 102 18.90 -7.07 -50.13
N ALA A 103 19.59 -5.94 -50.37
CA ALA A 103 19.50 -5.19 -51.61
C ALA A 103 19.88 -6.03 -52.84
N ARG A 104 20.96 -6.81 -52.75
CA ARG A 104 21.39 -7.67 -53.86
C ARG A 104 20.40 -8.80 -54.09
N GLU A 105 19.98 -9.49 -53.04
CA GLU A 105 19.06 -10.63 -53.11
C GLU A 105 17.68 -10.23 -53.64
N THR A 106 17.22 -9.02 -53.32
CA THR A 106 15.94 -8.50 -53.82
C THR A 106 16.05 -8.02 -55.27
N ALA A 107 17.20 -7.49 -55.69
CA ALA A 107 17.38 -6.95 -57.04
C ALA A 107 17.45 -8.04 -58.13
N TYR A 108 18.06 -9.20 -57.86
CA TYR A 108 18.28 -10.23 -58.89
C TYR A 108 16.97 -10.81 -59.47
N PRO A 109 15.98 -11.26 -58.66
CA PRO A 109 14.72 -11.79 -59.19
C PRO A 109 13.91 -10.76 -59.98
N LEU A 110 13.96 -9.49 -59.57
CA LEU A 110 13.29 -8.39 -60.28
C LEU A 110 13.99 -8.08 -61.61
N ALA A 111 15.32 -8.18 -61.66
CA ALA A 111 16.09 -7.97 -62.88
C ALA A 111 15.84 -9.06 -63.94
N ASP A 112 15.55 -10.30 -63.53
CA ASP A 112 15.30 -11.43 -64.43
C ASP A 112 13.96 -11.33 -65.18
N GLN A 113 13.08 -10.39 -64.79
CA GLN A 113 11.86 -10.05 -65.53
C GLN A 113 12.11 -9.28 -66.84
N PHE A 114 13.35 -8.80 -67.04
CA PHE A 114 13.75 -7.94 -68.14
C PHE A 114 14.92 -8.55 -68.93
N SER A 115 15.06 -8.15 -70.19
CA SER A 115 16.19 -8.54 -71.04
C SER A 115 16.89 -7.33 -71.67
N GLY A 116 18.15 -7.51 -72.07
CA GLY A 116 18.93 -6.50 -72.79
C GLY A 116 19.02 -5.14 -72.07
N ARG A 117 18.67 -4.06 -72.77
CA ARG A 117 18.81 -2.67 -72.28
C ARG A 117 17.95 -2.37 -71.05
N PHE A 118 16.75 -2.95 -70.93
CA PHE A 118 15.84 -2.72 -69.80
C PHE A 118 16.34 -3.39 -68.51
N ARG A 119 16.97 -4.57 -68.62
CA ARG A 119 17.67 -5.22 -67.50
C ARG A 119 18.82 -4.37 -66.97
N ASN A 120 19.67 -3.86 -67.87
CA ASN A 120 20.77 -2.98 -67.50
C ASN A 120 20.27 -1.68 -66.83
N MET A 121 19.16 -1.15 -67.32
CA MET A 121 18.54 0.06 -66.80
C MET A 121 17.96 -0.14 -65.39
N PHE A 122 17.29 -1.27 -65.15
CA PHE A 122 16.85 -1.66 -63.80
C PHE A 122 18.05 -1.82 -62.86
N LEU A 123 19.05 -2.63 -63.25
CA LEU A 123 20.22 -2.93 -62.42
C LEU A 123 21.02 -1.67 -62.06
N GLN A 124 21.20 -0.73 -62.99
CA GLN A 124 21.92 0.52 -62.71
C GLN A 124 21.21 1.37 -61.63
N ASN A 125 19.89 1.46 -61.67
CA ASN A 125 19.12 2.16 -60.64
C ASN A 125 19.10 1.38 -59.32
N ALA A 126 18.94 0.05 -59.38
CA ALA A 126 18.93 -0.82 -58.20
C ALA A 126 20.27 -0.77 -57.43
N VAL A 127 21.41 -0.65 -58.13
CA VAL A 127 22.74 -0.44 -57.51
C VAL A 127 22.78 0.87 -56.73
N THR A 128 22.31 1.98 -57.31
CA THR A 128 22.29 3.28 -56.62
C THR A 128 21.42 3.24 -55.37
N TYR A 129 20.21 2.68 -55.46
CA TYR A 129 19.33 2.51 -54.30
C TYR A 129 19.93 1.56 -53.25
N GLY A 130 20.56 0.47 -53.68
CA GLY A 130 21.24 -0.47 -52.79
C GLY A 130 22.43 0.14 -52.04
N LEU A 131 23.20 1.02 -52.69
CA LEU A 131 24.30 1.76 -52.05
C LEU A 131 23.78 2.70 -50.96
N HIS A 132 22.76 3.51 -51.27
CA HIS A 132 22.15 4.39 -50.26
C HIS A 132 21.49 3.62 -49.12
N PHE A 133 20.91 2.46 -49.42
CA PHE A 133 20.35 1.58 -48.40
C PHE A 133 21.45 1.05 -47.47
N ARG A 134 22.57 0.56 -48.01
CA ARG A 134 23.75 0.17 -47.22
C ARG A 134 24.25 1.32 -46.34
N GLU A 135 24.42 2.53 -46.89
CA GLU A 135 24.88 3.71 -46.15
C GLU A 135 23.96 4.03 -44.95
N GLN A 136 22.65 3.87 -45.11
CA GLN A 136 21.69 4.02 -44.00
C GLN A 136 21.88 2.94 -42.93
N GLY A 137 22.16 1.70 -43.34
CA GLY A 137 22.48 0.59 -42.43
C GLY A 137 23.76 0.83 -41.66
N GLU A 138 24.83 1.27 -42.33
CA GLU A 138 26.11 1.61 -41.71
C GLU A 138 25.96 2.76 -40.70
N ALA A 139 25.21 3.81 -41.04
CA ALA A 139 24.92 4.92 -40.14
C ALA A 139 24.12 4.45 -38.90
N TYR A 140 23.10 3.62 -39.10
CA TYR A 140 22.31 3.05 -38.01
C TYR A 140 23.15 2.15 -37.09
N GLY A 141 23.95 1.26 -37.67
CA GLY A 141 24.85 0.38 -36.93
C GLY A 141 25.90 1.16 -36.12
N ALA A 142 26.47 2.23 -36.68
CA ALA A 142 27.40 3.11 -35.96
C ALA A 142 26.72 3.84 -34.78
N GLN A 143 25.48 4.31 -34.97
CA GLN A 143 24.70 4.93 -33.91
C GLN A 143 24.40 3.95 -32.77
N GLN A 144 23.92 2.75 -33.11
CA GLN A 144 23.60 1.71 -32.14
C GLN A 144 24.83 1.19 -31.41
N LYS A 145 25.96 1.03 -32.12
CA LYS A 145 27.26 0.68 -31.52
C LYS A 145 27.67 1.68 -30.44
N THR A 146 27.61 2.98 -30.75
CA THR A 146 27.97 4.04 -29.81
C THR A 146 27.07 4.02 -28.57
N ALA A 147 25.75 3.88 -28.77
CA ALA A 147 24.78 3.81 -27.68
C ALA A 147 24.99 2.57 -26.79
N TRP A 148 25.24 1.41 -27.41
CA TRP A 148 25.51 0.17 -26.69
C TRP A 148 26.82 0.25 -25.90
N GLN A 149 27.92 0.72 -26.51
CA GLN A 149 29.20 0.93 -25.81
C GLN A 149 29.04 1.87 -24.62
N LYS A 150 28.25 2.95 -24.76
CA LYS A 150 27.93 3.86 -23.65
C LYS A 150 27.17 3.15 -22.53
N SER A 151 26.17 2.35 -22.85
CA SER A 151 25.42 1.56 -21.87
C SER A 151 26.32 0.56 -21.12
N GLN A 152 27.22 -0.13 -21.83
CA GLN A 152 28.19 -1.04 -21.22
C GLN A 152 29.15 -0.29 -20.28
N ALA A 153 29.66 0.86 -20.72
CA ALA A 153 30.55 1.70 -19.94
C ALA A 153 29.88 2.20 -18.65
N GLU A 154 28.65 2.71 -18.75
CA GLU A 154 27.86 3.19 -17.61
C GLU A 154 27.52 2.07 -16.63
N SER A 155 27.17 0.87 -17.14
CA SER A 155 26.93 -0.31 -16.32
C SER A 155 28.17 -0.70 -15.52
N LEU A 156 29.33 -0.81 -16.18
CA LEU A 156 30.59 -1.13 -15.51
C LEU A 156 30.97 -0.07 -14.48
N LEU A 157 30.82 1.21 -14.83
CA LEU A 157 31.08 2.31 -13.92
C LEU A 157 30.18 2.21 -12.69
N SER A 158 28.87 1.99 -12.87
CA SER A 158 27.93 1.85 -11.77
C SER A 158 28.27 0.68 -10.84
N GLN A 159 28.59 -0.49 -11.40
CA GLN A 159 29.04 -1.66 -10.62
C GLN A 159 30.30 -1.34 -9.82
N THR A 160 31.26 -0.65 -10.44
CA THR A 160 32.50 -0.27 -9.77
C THR A 160 32.27 0.73 -8.65
N LEU A 161 31.46 1.77 -8.89
CA LEU A 161 31.09 2.73 -7.86
C LEU A 161 30.36 2.05 -6.69
N GLY A 162 29.49 1.08 -6.98
CA GLY A 162 28.84 0.24 -5.96
C GLY A 162 29.85 -0.57 -5.14
N ASN A 163 30.81 -1.22 -5.80
CA ASN A 163 31.87 -1.98 -5.12
C ASN A 163 32.74 -1.09 -4.23
N ILE A 164 33.10 0.11 -4.71
CA ILE A 164 33.84 1.11 -3.93
C ILE A 164 33.01 1.57 -2.72
N ALA A 165 31.72 1.89 -2.90
CA ALA A 165 30.87 2.30 -1.78
C ALA A 165 30.68 1.19 -0.75
N ASN A 166 30.66 -0.08 -1.19
CA ASN A 166 30.57 -1.26 -0.33
C ASN A 166 31.88 -1.55 0.41
N ASN A 167 33.04 -1.26 -0.17
CA ASN A 167 34.34 -1.39 0.47
C ASN A 167 35.18 -0.10 0.36
N PRO A 168 34.79 0.97 1.06
CA PRO A 168 35.32 2.31 0.81
C PRO A 168 36.75 2.53 1.37
N GLY A 169 37.25 1.61 2.20
CA GLY A 169 38.58 1.69 2.81
C GLY A 169 39.74 1.21 1.93
N ASP A 170 39.45 0.55 0.81
CA ASP A 170 40.49 0.03 -0.09
C ASP A 170 40.88 1.08 -1.13
N VAL A 171 41.74 2.02 -0.72
CA VAL A 171 42.23 3.11 -1.58
C VAL A 171 43.00 2.58 -2.79
N GLU A 172 43.77 1.51 -2.63
CA GLU A 172 44.49 0.91 -3.74
C GLU A 172 43.55 0.27 -4.77
N TYR A 173 42.46 -0.35 -4.33
CA TYR A 173 41.42 -0.83 -5.22
C TYR A 173 40.79 0.30 -6.01
N VAL A 174 40.48 1.43 -5.38
CA VAL A 174 39.97 2.63 -6.07
C VAL A 174 40.95 3.11 -7.15
N ASP A 175 42.24 3.18 -6.85
CA ASP A 175 43.28 3.61 -7.80
C ASP A 175 43.44 2.61 -8.96
N ARG A 176 43.42 1.30 -8.68
CA ARG A 176 43.47 0.23 -9.71
C ARG A 176 42.25 0.30 -10.63
N GLN A 177 41.05 0.40 -10.06
CA GLN A 177 39.80 0.51 -10.83
C GLN A 177 39.77 1.79 -11.65
N ALA A 178 40.27 2.90 -11.09
CA ALA A 178 40.34 4.14 -11.83
C ALA A 178 41.22 4.03 -13.08
N THR A 179 42.36 3.34 -12.97
CA THR A 179 43.24 3.10 -14.12
C THR A 179 42.57 2.22 -15.18
N GLN A 180 41.92 1.14 -14.76
CA GLN A 180 41.24 0.19 -15.66
C GLN A 180 40.07 0.85 -16.41
N ILE A 181 39.19 1.56 -15.71
CA ILE A 181 38.02 2.20 -16.33
C ILE A 181 38.45 3.33 -17.26
N LYS A 182 39.45 4.14 -16.90
CA LYS A 182 39.98 5.19 -17.79
C LYS A 182 40.50 4.60 -19.10
N ALA A 183 41.23 3.49 -19.03
CA ALA A 183 41.74 2.81 -20.23
C ALA A 183 40.59 2.30 -21.10
N LEU A 184 39.59 1.64 -20.51
CA LEU A 184 38.43 1.13 -21.22
C LEU A 184 37.62 2.26 -21.88
N TYR A 185 37.36 3.35 -21.16
CA TYR A 185 36.64 4.51 -21.70
C TYR A 185 37.41 5.18 -22.85
N ALA A 186 38.74 5.26 -22.76
CA ALA A 186 39.56 5.80 -23.84
C ALA A 186 39.52 4.91 -25.10
N GLU A 187 39.45 3.58 -24.94
CA GLU A 187 39.31 2.63 -26.04
C GLU A 187 37.92 2.68 -26.69
N MET A 188 36.86 2.74 -25.87
CA MET A 188 35.49 2.81 -26.37
C MET A 188 35.15 4.14 -27.03
N PHE A 189 35.76 5.25 -26.57
CA PHE A 189 35.43 6.61 -27.02
C PHE A 189 36.68 7.43 -27.42
N PRO A 190 37.38 7.06 -28.49
CA PRO A 190 38.65 7.68 -28.87
C PRO A 190 38.56 9.16 -29.28
N GLY A 191 37.36 9.69 -29.54
CA GLY A 191 37.12 11.08 -29.95
C GLY A 191 36.75 12.05 -28.82
N LEU A 192 36.66 11.60 -27.56
CA LEU A 192 36.32 12.44 -26.41
C LEU A 192 37.54 13.19 -25.83
N ASP A 193 37.28 14.30 -25.12
CA ASP A 193 38.32 14.96 -24.31
C ASP A 193 38.73 14.04 -23.17
N ARG A 194 39.90 13.41 -23.35
CA ARG A 194 40.47 12.46 -22.42
C ARG A 194 40.68 13.05 -21.03
N ARG A 195 41.11 14.31 -20.92
CA ARG A 195 41.40 14.93 -19.61
C ARG A 195 40.12 15.18 -18.82
N ALA A 196 39.09 15.69 -19.48
CA ALA A 196 37.79 15.91 -18.86
C ALA A 196 37.18 14.58 -18.38
N MET A 197 37.21 13.56 -19.23
CA MET A 197 36.71 12.21 -18.91
C MET A 197 37.46 11.58 -17.73
N GLU A 198 38.80 11.58 -17.74
CA GLU A 198 39.60 11.01 -16.67
C GLU A 198 39.35 11.73 -15.33
N THR A 199 39.17 13.06 -15.37
CA THR A 199 38.85 13.87 -14.18
C THR A 199 37.48 13.48 -13.62
N GLU A 200 36.46 13.42 -14.47
CA GLU A 200 35.10 13.06 -14.06
C GLU A 200 35.03 11.65 -13.44
N LEU A 201 35.68 10.66 -14.07
CA LEU A 201 35.73 9.30 -13.55
C LEU A 201 36.41 9.25 -12.17
N THR A 202 37.58 9.89 -12.04
CA THR A 202 38.33 9.91 -10.78
C THR A 202 37.52 10.56 -9.67
N GLN A 203 36.84 11.67 -9.97
CA GLN A 203 35.96 12.36 -9.05
C GLN A 203 34.80 11.48 -8.60
N LYS A 204 34.13 10.78 -9.53
CA LYS A 204 33.03 9.85 -9.20
C LYS A 204 33.48 8.72 -8.29
N MET A 205 34.64 8.12 -8.57
CA MET A 205 35.18 7.02 -7.76
C MET A 205 35.61 7.46 -6.36
N ALA A 206 36.32 8.59 -6.23
CA ALA A 206 36.66 9.18 -4.94
C ALA A 206 35.40 9.56 -4.14
N GLY A 207 34.41 10.13 -4.83
CA GLY A 207 33.11 10.46 -4.26
C GLY A 207 32.37 9.23 -3.71
N ALA A 208 32.36 8.12 -4.45
CA ALA A 208 31.73 6.87 -4.02
C ALA A 208 32.35 6.29 -2.75
N ALA A 209 33.67 6.41 -2.56
CA ALA A 209 34.33 5.96 -1.34
C ALA A 209 33.92 6.82 -0.13
N ILE A 210 33.91 8.15 -0.27
CA ILE A 210 33.47 9.07 0.78
C ILE A 210 32.00 8.82 1.12
N ASP A 211 31.15 8.71 0.10
CA ASP A 211 29.72 8.46 0.27
C ASP A 211 29.45 7.08 0.89
N GLY A 212 30.26 6.07 0.57
CA GLY A 212 30.20 4.75 1.21
C GLY A 212 30.47 4.80 2.72
N PHE A 213 31.45 5.59 3.16
CA PHE A 213 31.69 5.79 4.60
C PHE A 213 30.57 6.58 5.29
N LEU A 214 30.06 7.63 4.64
CA LEU A 214 28.93 8.41 5.17
C LEU A 214 27.66 7.56 5.30
N ALA A 215 27.34 6.75 4.29
CA ALA A 215 26.18 5.85 4.32
C ALA A 215 26.26 4.81 5.45
N LYS A 216 27.48 4.42 5.84
CA LYS A 216 27.73 3.51 6.98
C LYS A 216 27.82 4.23 8.33
N GLY A 217 27.55 5.54 8.39
CA GLY A 217 27.66 6.36 9.61
C GLY A 217 29.10 6.56 10.11
N ASN A 218 30.10 6.24 9.31
CA ASN A 218 31.50 6.29 9.71
C ASN A 218 32.13 7.64 9.32
N LEU A 219 31.81 8.68 10.09
CA LEU A 219 32.27 10.04 9.84
C LEU A 219 33.80 10.19 9.87
N GLY A 220 34.48 9.44 10.75
CA GLY A 220 35.93 9.50 10.90
C GLY A 220 36.64 9.09 9.61
N HIS A 221 36.28 7.91 9.08
CA HIS A 221 36.88 7.41 7.86
C HIS A 221 36.40 8.16 6.61
N ALA A 222 35.19 8.74 6.63
CA ALA A 222 34.73 9.65 5.56
C ALA A 222 35.61 10.91 5.48
N LYS A 223 35.97 11.51 6.63
CA LYS A 223 36.90 12.66 6.71
C LYS A 223 38.30 12.31 6.26
N GLU A 224 38.81 11.16 6.68
CA GLU A 224 40.12 10.66 6.27
C GLU A 224 40.17 10.44 4.76
N SER A 225 39.19 9.73 4.20
CA SER A 225 39.08 9.50 2.75
C SER A 225 38.95 10.80 1.97
N PHE A 226 38.16 11.75 2.47
CA PHE A 226 38.06 13.08 1.90
C PHE A 226 39.43 13.78 1.81
N ASN A 227 40.22 13.75 2.89
CA ASN A 227 41.55 14.36 2.90
C ASN A 227 42.48 13.68 1.89
N VAL A 228 42.52 12.34 1.88
CA VAL A 228 43.34 11.56 0.93
C VAL A 228 43.00 11.92 -0.52
N TYR A 229 41.72 11.93 -0.90
CA TYR A 229 41.32 12.23 -2.27
C TYR A 229 41.42 13.71 -2.63
N LYS A 230 41.33 14.62 -1.65
CA LYS A 230 41.60 16.05 -1.83
C LYS A 230 43.08 16.29 -2.12
N GLU A 231 43.98 15.66 -1.36
CA GLU A 231 45.43 15.76 -1.56
C GLU A 231 45.89 15.17 -2.89
N LYS A 232 45.30 14.04 -3.30
CA LYS A 232 45.51 13.45 -4.63
C LYS A 232 44.93 14.29 -5.79
N GLY A 233 44.17 15.35 -5.50
CA GLY A 233 43.51 16.20 -6.50
C GLY A 233 42.32 15.54 -7.20
N TYR A 234 41.83 14.40 -6.69
CA TYR A 234 40.80 13.59 -7.33
C TYR A 234 39.40 14.21 -7.23
N LEU A 235 39.15 15.00 -6.18
CA LEU A 235 37.86 15.65 -5.97
C LEU A 235 37.69 16.94 -6.79
N GLY A 236 38.79 17.58 -7.22
CA GLY A 236 38.76 18.85 -7.95
C GLY A 236 37.83 19.89 -7.30
N ALA A 237 36.95 20.47 -8.12
CA ALA A 237 35.98 21.47 -7.66
C ALA A 237 34.90 20.91 -6.70
N ALA A 238 34.65 19.59 -6.70
CA ALA A 238 33.64 18.99 -5.84
C ALA A 238 34.09 18.83 -4.37
N ALA A 239 35.38 19.08 -4.07
CA ALA A 239 35.88 19.00 -2.69
C ALA A 239 35.04 19.84 -1.72
N THR A 240 34.67 21.07 -2.09
CA THR A 240 33.84 21.96 -1.25
C THR A 240 32.46 21.36 -0.94
N GLN A 241 31.87 20.63 -1.90
CA GLN A 241 30.57 19.99 -1.73
C GLN A 241 30.66 18.78 -0.80
N TYR A 242 31.72 17.98 -0.91
CA TYR A 242 31.95 16.85 0.02
C TYR A 242 32.26 17.34 1.43
N GLU A 243 33.03 18.41 1.57
CA GLU A 243 33.31 19.03 2.87
C GLU A 243 32.03 19.52 3.56
N SER A 244 31.13 20.19 2.84
CA SER A 244 29.87 20.65 3.40
C SER A 244 28.95 19.49 3.80
N ARG A 245 28.89 18.43 2.99
CA ARG A 245 28.13 17.20 3.30
C ARG A 245 28.65 16.52 4.56
N ILE A 246 29.96 16.33 4.68
CA ILE A 246 30.58 15.74 5.88
C ILE A 246 30.27 16.57 7.12
N ARG A 247 30.32 17.91 7.04
CA ARG A 247 29.96 18.79 8.16
C ARG A 247 28.48 18.72 8.53
N ALA A 248 27.59 18.67 7.53
CA ALA A 248 26.15 18.54 7.77
C ALA A 248 25.82 17.20 8.46
N GLU A 249 26.43 16.12 7.99
CA GLU A 249 26.26 14.79 8.55
C GLU A 249 26.82 14.70 9.99
N ALA A 250 27.95 15.35 10.25
CA ALA A 250 28.48 15.48 11.61
C ALA A 250 27.50 16.16 12.57
N LYS A 251 26.89 17.27 12.14
CA LYS A 251 25.87 17.98 12.93
C LYS A 251 24.62 17.13 13.16
N ARG A 252 24.18 16.39 12.13
CA ARG A 252 23.02 15.49 12.21
C ARG A 252 23.25 14.41 13.27
N MET A 253 24.38 13.71 13.20
CA MET A 253 24.72 12.67 14.18
C MET A 253 24.88 13.21 15.61
N GLU A 254 25.47 14.40 15.78
CA GLU A 254 25.58 15.04 17.10
C GLU A 254 24.19 15.44 17.67
N ALA A 255 23.28 15.90 16.81
CA ALA A 255 21.90 16.21 17.21
C ALA A 255 21.12 14.93 17.57
N GLU A 256 21.27 13.87 16.79
CA GLU A 256 20.64 12.57 17.06
C GLU A 256 21.17 11.92 18.34
N ALA A 257 22.48 11.98 18.58
CA ALA A 257 23.08 11.50 19.83
C ALA A 257 22.54 12.27 21.04
N ARG A 258 22.48 13.61 20.96
CA ARG A 258 21.90 14.45 22.01
C ARG A 258 20.43 14.16 22.25
N ALA A 259 19.62 14.04 21.20
CA ALA A 259 18.20 13.72 21.32
C ALA A 259 17.97 12.32 21.92
N THR A 260 18.82 11.35 21.58
CA THR A 260 18.74 9.99 22.14
C THR A 260 19.09 9.98 23.62
N GLN A 261 20.15 10.69 24.01
CA GLN A 261 20.52 10.86 25.41
C GLN A 261 19.41 11.57 26.18
N GLU A 262 18.86 12.66 25.65
CA GLU A 262 17.79 13.40 26.31
C GLU A 262 16.52 12.55 26.50
N ARG A 263 16.17 11.71 25.52
CA ARG A 263 15.08 10.73 25.65
C ARG A 263 15.37 9.71 26.75
N ALA A 264 16.57 9.16 26.78
CA ALA A 264 16.96 8.19 27.81
C ALA A 264 16.88 8.81 29.21
N ASP A 265 17.40 10.03 29.39
CA ASP A 265 17.34 10.79 30.64
C ASP A 265 15.88 11.08 31.05
N THR A 266 15.02 11.41 30.08
CA THR A 266 13.60 11.66 30.31
C THR A 266 12.87 10.39 30.74
N VAL A 267 13.13 9.25 30.10
CA VAL A 267 12.55 7.95 30.47
C VAL A 267 13.01 7.52 31.86
N GLN A 268 14.30 7.68 32.16
CA GLN A 268 14.82 7.40 33.50
C GLN A 268 14.14 8.28 34.56
N ALA A 269 14.01 9.58 34.29
CA ALA A 269 13.34 10.49 35.20
C ALA A 269 11.85 10.15 35.40
N ALA A 270 11.17 9.73 34.33
CA ALA A 270 9.78 9.28 34.39
C ALA A 270 9.62 8.02 35.27
N ASN A 271 10.49 7.03 35.08
CA ASN A 271 10.46 5.80 35.87
C ASN A 271 10.74 6.07 37.36
N LEU A 272 11.70 6.95 37.65
CA LEU A 272 11.99 7.35 39.04
C LEU A 272 10.80 8.12 39.65
N GLY A 273 10.18 9.04 38.90
CA GLY A 273 9.01 9.80 39.37
C GLY A 273 7.80 8.91 39.64
N ALA A 274 7.56 7.92 38.78
CA ALA A 274 6.53 6.90 38.98
C ALA A 274 6.82 6.03 40.23
N GLY A 275 8.04 5.50 40.38
CA GLY A 275 8.40 4.70 41.55
C GLY A 275 8.33 5.47 42.87
N LEU A 276 8.64 6.77 42.87
CA LEU A 276 8.46 7.62 44.04
C LEU A 276 6.98 7.78 44.40
N PHE A 277 6.10 7.96 43.40
CA PHE A 277 4.66 8.00 43.61
C PHE A 277 4.13 6.66 44.14
N GLU A 278 4.57 5.53 43.59
CA GLU A 278 4.19 4.20 44.10
C GLU A 278 4.61 3.97 45.56
N THR A 279 5.76 4.52 45.97
CA THR A 279 6.30 4.31 47.32
C THR A 279 5.70 5.26 48.36
N TYR A 280 5.47 6.52 47.98
CA TYR A 280 5.12 7.59 48.92
C TYR A 280 3.73 8.20 48.70
N GLY A 281 3.03 7.81 47.63
CA GLY A 281 1.70 8.32 47.30
C GLY A 281 1.71 9.85 47.15
N ASP A 282 0.80 10.51 47.87
CA ASP A 282 0.61 11.96 47.82
C ASP A 282 1.54 12.75 48.79
N ASP A 283 2.48 12.09 49.48
CA ASP A 283 3.40 12.74 50.45
C ASP A 283 4.55 13.49 49.75
N ALA A 284 4.20 14.65 49.18
CA ALA A 284 5.14 15.50 48.44
C ALA A 284 6.33 15.98 49.29
N ALA A 285 6.16 16.16 50.60
CA ALA A 285 7.23 16.61 51.49
C ALA A 285 8.31 15.53 51.64
N LYS A 286 7.89 14.27 51.78
CA LYS A 286 8.80 13.12 51.86
C LYS A 286 9.47 12.82 50.52
N VAL A 287 8.77 13.01 49.40
CA VAL A 287 9.38 12.87 48.08
C VAL A 287 10.42 13.96 47.82
N GLN A 288 10.14 15.20 48.21
CA GLN A 288 11.08 16.31 48.08
C GLN A 288 12.38 16.06 48.87
N SER A 289 12.30 15.58 50.11
CA SER A 289 13.49 15.28 50.91
C SER A 289 14.31 14.12 50.33
N VAL A 290 13.66 13.05 49.85
CA VAL A 290 14.34 11.92 49.19
C VAL A 290 15.02 12.36 47.90
N LEU A 291 14.41 13.27 47.13
CA LEU A 291 14.99 13.81 45.90
C LEU A 291 16.21 14.69 46.17
N GLU A 292 16.16 15.52 47.21
CA GLU A 292 17.29 16.36 47.63
C GLU A 292 18.48 15.53 48.14
N GLU A 293 18.22 14.39 48.79
CA GLU A 293 19.25 13.47 49.26
C GLU A 293 19.86 12.62 48.14
N LYS A 294 19.02 12.04 47.25
CA LYS A 294 19.43 11.00 46.30
C LYS A 294 19.74 11.51 44.90
N VAL A 295 19.18 12.65 44.47
CA VAL A 295 19.37 13.20 43.11
C VAL A 295 20.13 14.52 43.20
N LYS A 296 21.45 14.43 42.99
CA LYS A 296 22.36 15.57 43.12
C LYS A 296 22.29 16.55 41.94
N ASP A 297 21.99 16.07 40.74
CA ASP A 297 21.84 16.93 39.57
C ASP A 297 20.52 17.71 39.63
N PRO A 298 20.54 19.06 39.66
CA PRO A 298 19.33 19.87 39.70
C PRO A 298 18.41 19.67 38.48
N VAL A 299 18.95 19.39 37.30
CA VAL A 299 18.14 19.21 36.07
C VAL A 299 17.41 17.87 36.13
N GLN A 300 18.12 16.79 36.43
CA GLN A 300 17.50 15.49 36.65
C GLN A 300 16.47 15.54 37.79
N ARG A 301 16.78 16.22 38.89
CA ARG A 301 15.84 16.40 40.01
C ARG A 301 14.56 17.07 39.57
N ALA A 302 14.64 18.18 38.81
CA ALA A 302 13.45 18.87 38.30
C ALA A 302 12.59 17.96 37.40
N ARG A 303 13.22 17.16 36.52
CA ARG A 303 12.51 16.20 35.65
C ARG A 303 11.79 15.12 36.45
N VAL A 304 12.44 14.56 37.47
CA VAL A 304 11.83 13.54 38.35
C VAL A 304 10.68 14.13 39.15
N THR A 305 10.86 15.32 39.73
CA THR A 305 9.78 16.05 40.45
C THR A 305 8.58 16.27 39.55
N GLN A 306 8.80 16.73 38.31
CA GLN A 306 7.71 16.95 37.36
C GLN A 306 6.94 15.66 37.05
N SER A 307 7.64 14.54 36.84
CA SER A 307 7.00 13.24 36.62
C SER A 307 6.18 12.79 37.84
N TYR A 308 6.73 12.93 39.04
CA TYR A 308 6.01 12.63 40.29
C TYR A 308 4.72 13.44 40.41
N LEU A 309 4.79 14.76 40.24
CA LEU A 309 3.63 15.65 40.35
C LEU A 309 2.55 15.33 39.31
N SER A 310 2.95 14.92 38.10
CA SER A 310 2.02 14.45 37.08
C SER A 310 1.22 13.24 37.58
N ASN A 311 1.89 12.23 38.15
CA ASN A 311 1.23 11.04 38.68
C ASN A 311 0.33 11.35 39.86
N ALA A 312 0.78 12.19 40.80
CA ALA A 312 -0.05 12.64 41.93
C ALA A 312 -1.31 13.37 41.46
N SER A 313 -1.20 14.26 40.47
CA SER A 313 -2.35 14.98 39.92
C SER A 313 -3.35 14.05 39.20
N LEU A 314 -2.86 12.99 38.56
CA LEU A 314 -3.71 11.98 37.93
C LEU A 314 -4.45 11.16 38.99
N HIS A 315 -3.76 10.75 40.05
CA HIS A 315 -4.36 10.03 41.17
C HIS A 315 -5.46 10.84 41.85
N GLU A 316 -5.20 12.12 42.12
CA GLU A 316 -6.20 13.03 42.70
C GLU A 316 -7.46 13.14 41.81
N ARG A 317 -7.28 13.32 40.49
CA ARG A 317 -8.40 13.37 39.54
C ARG A 317 -9.19 12.06 39.47
N MET A 318 -8.51 10.92 39.54
CA MET A 318 -9.16 9.61 39.55
C MET A 318 -9.97 9.40 40.83
N LYS A 319 -9.42 9.84 41.97
CA LYS A 319 -10.10 9.78 43.26
C LYS A 319 -11.36 10.66 43.26
N THR A 320 -11.26 11.91 42.84
CA THR A 320 -12.42 12.82 42.77
C THR A 320 -13.49 12.31 41.80
N GLN A 321 -13.09 11.78 40.63
CA GLN A 321 -14.02 11.19 39.68
C GLN A 321 -14.74 9.96 40.25
N THR A 322 -14.04 9.14 41.03
CA THR A 322 -14.64 7.95 41.69
C THR A 322 -15.64 8.38 42.75
N GLU A 323 -15.28 9.35 43.60
CA GLU A 323 -16.18 9.90 44.63
C GLU A 323 -17.45 10.53 44.03
N GLU A 324 -17.32 11.30 42.94
CA GLU A 324 -18.46 11.87 42.23
C GLU A 324 -19.35 10.79 41.61
N ARG A 325 -18.75 9.73 41.05
CA ARG A 325 -19.50 8.61 40.48
C ARG A 325 -20.24 7.81 41.56
N ASP A 326 -19.62 7.57 42.71
CA ASP A 326 -20.25 6.85 43.82
C ASP A 326 -21.43 7.64 44.40
N LYS A 327 -21.32 8.97 44.49
CA LYS A 327 -22.43 9.85 44.88
C LYS A 327 -23.62 9.74 43.92
N ALA A 328 -23.38 9.83 42.61
CA ALA A 328 -24.44 9.66 41.61
C ALA A 328 -25.05 8.25 41.62
N ALA A 329 -24.24 7.20 41.76
CA ALA A 329 -24.74 5.84 41.88
C ALA A 329 -25.60 5.64 43.14
N SER A 330 -25.17 6.20 44.27
CA SER A 330 -25.95 6.20 45.52
C SER A 330 -27.28 6.92 45.35
N TYR A 331 -27.31 8.05 44.63
CA TYR A 331 -28.54 8.75 44.30
C TYR A 331 -29.47 7.88 43.45
N ASP A 332 -28.98 7.36 42.32
CA ASP A 332 -29.79 6.57 41.39
C ASP A 332 -30.37 5.30 42.04
N ASN A 333 -29.59 4.62 42.88
CA ASN A 333 -30.03 3.45 43.63
C ASN A 333 -31.13 3.79 44.63
N ALA A 334 -30.98 4.87 45.39
CA ALA A 334 -31.97 5.31 46.37
C ALA A 334 -33.29 5.74 45.72
N ILE A 335 -33.22 6.39 44.55
CA ILE A 335 -34.39 6.73 43.72
C ILE A 335 -35.12 5.45 43.27
N SER A 336 -34.39 4.45 42.77
CA SER A 336 -34.97 3.17 42.35
C SER A 336 -35.63 2.41 43.49
N GLN A 337 -35.01 2.39 44.68
CA GLN A 337 -35.59 1.78 45.88
C GLN A 337 -36.85 2.52 46.32
N THR A 338 -36.84 3.86 46.29
CA THR A 338 -37.99 4.71 46.61
C THR A 338 -39.18 4.39 45.71
N ASP A 339 -38.99 4.36 44.38
CA ASP A 339 -40.06 4.04 43.44
C ASP A 339 -40.61 2.62 43.66
N SER A 340 -39.75 1.66 43.98
CA SER A 340 -40.16 0.28 44.25
C SER A 340 -41.00 0.15 45.52
N ILE A 341 -40.62 0.86 46.59
CA ILE A 341 -41.38 0.90 47.86
C ILE A 341 -42.76 1.53 47.63
N LEU A 342 -42.81 2.64 46.90
CA LEU A 342 -44.07 3.35 46.62
C LEU A 342 -45.02 2.52 45.75
N ALA A 343 -44.50 1.78 44.76
CA ALA A 343 -45.26 0.89 43.90
C ALA A 343 -45.74 -0.41 44.59
N GLY A 344 -45.17 -0.76 45.75
CA GLY A 344 -45.54 -1.96 46.51
C GLY A 344 -46.94 -1.90 47.13
N GLN A 345 -47.47 -3.07 47.52
CA GLN A 345 -48.80 -3.23 48.16
C GLN A 345 -48.76 -3.10 49.69
N GLU A 346 -47.68 -2.56 50.25
CA GLU A 346 -47.50 -2.45 51.70
C GLU A 346 -48.37 -1.33 52.31
N SER A 347 -48.61 -1.40 53.63
CA SER A 347 -49.32 -0.33 54.35
C SER A 347 -48.51 0.97 54.36
N GLU A 348 -49.21 2.12 54.39
CA GLU A 348 -48.59 3.46 54.40
C GLU A 348 -47.57 3.63 55.53
N GLN A 349 -47.84 3.08 56.72
CA GLN A 349 -46.90 3.12 57.85
C GLN A 349 -45.63 2.31 57.58
N LYS A 350 -45.74 1.18 56.88
CA LYS A 350 -44.58 0.35 56.52
C LYS A 350 -43.78 1.00 55.39
N LYS A 351 -44.44 1.63 54.41
CA LYS A 351 -43.80 2.42 53.36
C LYS A 351 -42.99 3.58 53.95
N ALA A 352 -43.56 4.34 54.88
CA ALA A 352 -42.87 5.46 55.53
C ALA A 352 -41.60 5.01 56.28
N ALA A 353 -41.65 3.87 56.98
CA ALA A 353 -40.48 3.30 57.66
C ALA A 353 -39.39 2.86 56.67
N LEU A 354 -39.76 2.24 55.55
CA LEU A 354 -38.81 1.82 54.51
C LEU A 354 -38.17 3.01 53.77
N LEU A 355 -38.94 4.05 53.47
CA LEU A 355 -38.44 5.28 52.83
C LEU A 355 -37.44 6.02 53.73
N SER A 356 -37.71 6.06 55.04
CA SER A 356 -36.74 6.57 56.03
C SER A 356 -35.46 5.72 56.05
N GLY A 357 -35.57 4.40 55.94
CA GLY A 357 -34.43 3.49 55.82
C GLY A 357 -33.54 3.76 54.61
N VAL A 358 -34.13 4.11 53.46
CA VAL A 358 -33.38 4.51 52.25
C VAL A 358 -32.54 5.77 52.50
N LEU A 359 -33.08 6.77 53.21
CA LEU A 359 -32.34 8.00 53.53
C LEU A 359 -31.18 7.75 54.49
N VAL A 360 -31.37 6.88 55.49
CA VAL A 360 -30.32 6.49 56.45
C VAL A 360 -29.16 5.77 55.75
N GLY A 361 -29.46 4.99 54.70
CA GLY A 361 -28.46 4.27 53.90
C GLY A 361 -27.56 5.16 53.02
N VAL A 362 -27.88 6.44 52.84
CA VAL A 362 -27.11 7.37 51.99
C VAL A 362 -26.12 8.15 52.86
N ALA A 363 -24.81 7.94 52.64
CA ALA A 363 -23.76 8.54 53.46
C ALA A 363 -23.62 10.07 53.26
N ASP A 364 -23.73 10.55 52.02
CA ASP A 364 -23.52 11.96 51.67
C ASP A 364 -24.74 12.84 52.03
N PRO A 365 -24.59 13.87 52.88
CA PRO A 365 -25.73 14.70 53.33
C PRO A 365 -26.44 15.46 52.21
N ALA A 366 -25.70 15.94 51.20
CA ALA A 366 -26.28 16.67 50.08
C ALA A 366 -27.11 15.75 49.18
N THR A 367 -26.59 14.55 48.90
CA THR A 367 -27.29 13.50 48.16
C THR A 367 -28.53 13.04 48.91
N ARG A 368 -28.44 12.83 50.24
CA ARG A 368 -29.58 12.47 51.10
C ARG A 368 -30.70 13.48 51.02
N LYS A 369 -30.38 14.78 51.10
CA LYS A 369 -31.37 15.86 50.99
C LYS A 369 -32.13 15.84 49.65
N LYS A 370 -31.42 15.62 48.53
CA LYS A 370 -32.06 15.52 47.21
C LYS A 370 -33.02 14.32 47.11
N ILE A 371 -32.68 13.20 47.74
CA ILE A 371 -33.55 12.02 47.78
C ILE A 371 -34.78 12.28 48.63
N GLU A 372 -34.65 13.00 49.75
CA GLU A 372 -35.77 13.42 50.59
C GLU A 372 -36.74 14.34 49.81
N GLU A 373 -36.20 15.28 49.02
CA GLU A 373 -36.97 16.12 48.10
C GLU A 373 -37.70 15.28 47.03
N TYR A 374 -37.06 14.24 46.47
CA TYR A 374 -37.72 13.30 45.55
C TYR A 374 -38.86 12.50 46.21
N GLN A 375 -38.63 11.97 47.42
CA GLN A 375 -39.66 11.25 48.17
C GLN A 375 -40.87 12.15 48.44
N ASN A 376 -40.62 13.38 48.90
CA ASN A 376 -41.68 14.36 49.15
C ASN A 376 -42.45 14.73 47.88
N PHE A 377 -41.77 14.87 46.74
CA PHE A 377 -42.44 15.06 45.45
C PHE A 377 -43.37 13.88 45.13
N LYS A 378 -42.89 12.64 45.21
CA LYS A 378 -43.69 11.46 44.87
C LYS A 378 -44.91 11.27 45.77
N ILE A 379 -44.82 11.72 47.02
CA ILE A 379 -45.90 11.62 48.00
C ILE A 379 -46.90 12.78 47.86
N ASN A 380 -46.41 14.02 47.71
CA ASN A 380 -47.22 15.24 47.82
C ASN A 380 -47.49 15.95 46.48
N GLY A 381 -46.79 15.57 45.40
CA GLY A 381 -47.02 16.08 44.04
C GLY A 381 -46.51 17.49 43.75
N THR A 382 -45.75 18.12 44.65
CA THR A 382 -45.24 19.49 44.50
C THR A 382 -43.77 19.50 44.05
N GLU A 383 -43.47 20.26 42.98
CA GLU A 383 -42.12 20.45 42.43
C GLU A 383 -41.84 21.92 42.09
N ALA A 384 -40.56 22.27 42.03
CA ALA A 384 -40.12 23.51 41.41
C ALA A 384 -40.40 23.51 39.89
N PRO A 385 -40.69 24.67 39.28
CA PRO A 385 -40.92 24.76 37.83
C PRO A 385 -39.69 24.28 37.02
N VAL A 386 -39.95 23.50 35.98
CA VAL A 386 -38.90 22.93 35.10
C VAL A 386 -38.41 23.98 34.12
N ASP A 387 -37.10 24.21 34.09
CA ASP A 387 -36.46 24.92 32.98
C ASP A 387 -36.40 24.02 31.73
N LYS A 388 -37.16 24.40 30.69
CA LYS A 388 -37.29 23.63 29.45
C LYS A 388 -35.97 23.53 28.67
N ASN A 389 -35.11 24.54 28.76
CA ASN A 389 -33.84 24.56 28.04
C ASN A 389 -32.85 23.58 28.69
N VAL A 390 -32.77 23.62 30.03
CA VAL A 390 -31.92 22.70 30.79
C VAL A 390 -32.40 21.25 30.64
N LEU A 391 -33.72 21.01 30.58
CA LEU A 391 -34.27 19.68 30.35
C LEU A 391 -33.91 19.15 28.95
N ALA A 392 -34.05 19.98 27.91
CA ALA A 392 -33.69 19.58 26.55
C ALA A 392 -32.19 19.27 26.43
N GLU A 393 -31.34 20.06 27.09
CA GLU A 393 -29.89 19.81 27.15
C GLU A 393 -29.59 18.47 27.84
N ALA A 394 -30.21 18.20 28.99
CA ALA A 394 -30.02 16.96 29.74
C ALA A 394 -30.48 15.72 28.96
N GLN A 395 -31.61 15.80 28.25
CA GLN A 395 -32.10 14.73 27.40
C GLN A 395 -31.18 14.47 26.20
N THR A 396 -30.66 15.54 25.60
CA THR A 396 -29.70 15.44 24.48
C THR A 396 -28.39 14.82 24.95
N TYR A 397 -27.87 15.24 26.10
CA TYR A 397 -26.67 14.64 26.70
C TYR A 397 -26.89 13.17 27.07
N ALA A 398 -28.04 12.83 27.67
CA ALA A 398 -28.40 11.46 28.04
C ALA A 398 -28.50 10.50 26.83
N ALA A 399 -28.83 11.00 25.65
CA ALA A 399 -28.94 10.19 24.43
C ALA A 399 -27.60 9.97 23.71
N GLN A 400 -26.49 10.55 24.20
CA GLN A 400 -25.19 10.40 23.55
C GLN A 400 -24.57 9.02 23.82
N PRO A 401 -23.84 8.45 22.83
CA PRO A 401 -23.10 7.20 23.03
C PRO A 401 -22.10 7.26 24.18
N GLY A 402 -22.09 6.22 25.02
CA GLY A 402 -21.23 6.12 26.20
C GLY A 402 -21.70 6.91 27.44
N VAL A 403 -22.83 7.64 27.36
CA VAL A 403 -23.36 8.37 28.51
C VAL A 403 -24.12 7.44 29.46
N ARG A 404 -23.71 7.42 30.73
CA ARG A 404 -24.29 6.59 31.79
C ARG A 404 -25.26 7.40 32.66
N PRO A 405 -26.24 6.74 33.30
CA PRO A 405 -27.16 7.38 34.26
C PRO A 405 -26.46 8.28 35.29
N ASP A 406 -25.36 7.81 35.87
CA ASP A 406 -24.60 8.53 36.89
C ASP A 406 -23.99 9.84 36.37
N MET A 407 -23.61 9.89 35.10
CA MET A 407 -23.05 11.11 34.49
C MET A 407 -24.13 12.17 34.22
N VAL A 408 -25.35 11.74 33.88
CA VAL A 408 -26.50 12.65 33.75
C VAL A 408 -26.88 13.20 35.12
N THR A 409 -26.94 12.33 36.13
CA THR A 409 -27.20 12.71 37.52
C THR A 409 -26.15 13.72 38.02
N ASN A 410 -24.86 13.44 37.85
CA ASN A 410 -23.79 14.36 38.27
C ASN A 410 -23.89 15.74 37.61
N ARG A 411 -24.30 15.81 36.35
CA ARG A 411 -24.31 17.08 35.60
C ARG A 411 -25.56 17.92 35.83
N TYR A 412 -26.70 17.31 36.12
CA TYR A 412 -28.00 17.98 36.14
C TYR A 412 -28.78 17.86 37.45
N ALA A 413 -28.29 17.13 38.46
CA ALA A 413 -28.99 16.98 39.74
C ALA A 413 -29.25 18.28 40.50
N ASP A 414 -28.45 19.34 40.28
CA ASP A 414 -28.66 20.66 40.88
C ASP A 414 -29.46 21.62 40.00
N LYS A 415 -29.76 21.23 38.76
CA LYS A 415 -30.34 22.11 37.74
C LYS A 415 -31.74 21.70 37.33
N LEU A 416 -32.14 20.47 37.61
CA LEU A 416 -33.44 19.93 37.25
C LEU A 416 -34.20 19.46 38.49
N PRO A 417 -35.52 19.72 38.56
CA PRO A 417 -36.35 19.11 39.57
C PRO A 417 -36.44 17.59 39.36
N PRO A 418 -36.83 16.85 40.40
CA PRO A 418 -36.60 15.40 40.43
C PRO A 418 -37.37 14.61 39.34
N SER A 419 -38.56 15.07 38.90
CA SER A 419 -39.28 14.42 37.78
C SER A 419 -38.58 14.60 36.43
N ALA A 420 -38.02 15.79 36.18
CA ALA A 420 -37.34 16.15 34.94
C ALA A 420 -35.99 15.43 34.83
N LEU A 421 -35.26 15.36 35.94
CA LEU A 421 -34.03 14.57 36.05
C LEU A 421 -34.31 13.08 35.82
N GLY A 422 -35.35 12.52 36.45
CA GLY A 422 -35.74 11.12 36.27
C GLY A 422 -36.02 10.74 34.81
N LYS A 423 -36.59 11.66 34.01
CA LYS A 423 -36.79 11.45 32.57
C LYS A 423 -35.47 11.38 31.80
N ALA A 424 -34.52 12.28 32.07
CA ALA A 424 -33.21 12.28 31.41
C ALA A 424 -32.37 11.06 31.81
N VAL A 425 -32.36 10.71 33.09
CA VAL A 425 -31.66 9.52 33.61
C VAL A 425 -32.24 8.24 33.01
N LYS A 426 -33.57 8.16 32.82
CA LYS A 426 -34.21 7.03 32.13
C LYS A 426 -33.73 6.90 30.68
N ILE A 427 -33.61 8.00 29.94
CA ILE A 427 -33.09 8.00 28.56
C ILE A 427 -31.67 7.43 28.53
N ALA A 428 -30.79 7.90 29.43
CA ALA A 428 -29.42 7.37 29.51
C ALA A 428 -29.39 5.89 29.93
N ARG A 429 -30.30 5.45 30.80
CA ARG A 429 -30.41 4.04 31.20
C ARG A 429 -30.85 3.17 30.02
N ASP A 430 -31.86 3.60 29.28
CA ASP A 430 -32.37 2.89 28.10
C ASP A 430 -31.29 2.81 27.00
N GLU A 431 -30.53 3.89 26.80
CA GLU A 431 -29.46 3.97 25.80
C GLU A 431 -28.21 3.19 26.20
N ALA A 432 -27.81 3.24 27.48
CA ALA A 432 -26.74 2.41 28.03
C ALA A 432 -27.10 0.91 27.96
N THR A 433 -28.37 0.56 28.17
CA THR A 433 -28.86 -0.81 28.02
C THR A 433 -28.72 -1.27 26.57
N LYS A 434 -29.20 -0.49 25.60
CA LYS A 434 -29.03 -0.79 24.16
C LYS A 434 -27.57 -0.94 23.75
N GLN A 435 -26.68 -0.09 24.28
CA GLN A 435 -25.25 -0.16 23.99
C GLN A 435 -24.59 -1.37 24.62
N SER A 436 -24.95 -1.71 25.86
CA SER A 436 -24.46 -2.93 26.51
C SER A 436 -24.93 -4.19 25.79
N GLU A 437 -26.17 -4.21 25.28
CA GLU A 437 -26.69 -5.31 24.46
C GLU A 437 -26.00 -5.40 23.10
N LYS A 438 -25.65 -4.25 22.50
CA LYS A 438 -24.87 -4.21 21.25
C LYS A 438 -23.43 -4.67 21.45
N LEU A 439 -22.75 -4.20 22.51
CA LEU A 439 -21.39 -4.64 22.84
C LEU A 439 -21.36 -6.13 23.17
N MET A 440 -22.36 -6.65 23.88
CA MET A 440 -22.52 -8.09 24.10
C MET A 440 -22.77 -8.85 22.80
N GLN A 441 -23.60 -8.32 21.90
CA GLN A 441 -23.79 -8.89 20.58
C GLN A 441 -22.49 -8.97 19.80
N ASP A 442 -21.75 -7.87 19.73
CA ASP A 442 -20.50 -7.77 18.99
C ASP A 442 -19.46 -8.71 19.62
N GLU A 443 -19.28 -8.68 20.94
CA GLU A 443 -18.32 -9.55 21.65
C GLU A 443 -18.63 -11.05 21.48
N ILE A 444 -19.89 -11.46 21.62
CA ILE A 444 -20.28 -12.86 21.45
C ILE A 444 -20.19 -13.29 19.99
N THR A 445 -20.56 -12.42 19.06
CA THR A 445 -20.45 -12.70 17.62
C THR A 445 -18.99 -12.81 17.21
N ASP A 446 -18.14 -11.90 17.65
CA ASP A 446 -16.72 -11.89 17.35
C ASP A 446 -16.01 -13.07 18.04
N SER A 447 -16.33 -13.42 19.29
CA SER A 447 -15.80 -14.65 19.92
C SER A 447 -16.23 -15.92 19.17
N LEU A 448 -17.48 -16.01 18.70
CA LEU A 448 -17.91 -17.12 17.84
C LEU A 448 -17.13 -17.17 16.52
N VAL A 449 -16.81 -16.03 15.91
CA VAL A 449 -16.04 -15.97 14.67
C VAL A 449 -14.56 -16.31 14.91
N ASP A 450 -13.93 -15.60 15.84
CA ASP A 450 -12.47 -15.58 16.04
C ASP A 450 -11.99 -16.79 16.85
N ASP A 451 -12.71 -17.16 17.91
CA ASP A 451 -12.29 -18.24 18.81
C ASP A 451 -12.84 -19.61 18.38
N PHE A 452 -13.98 -19.63 17.68
CA PHE A 452 -14.70 -20.87 17.35
C PHE A 452 -14.91 -21.07 15.83
N GLY A 453 -14.44 -20.16 14.99
CA GLY A 453 -14.36 -20.34 13.53
C GLY A 453 -15.69 -20.23 12.78
N TYR A 454 -16.74 -19.67 13.39
CA TYR A 454 -18.02 -19.48 12.71
C TYR A 454 -17.95 -18.36 11.66
N THR A 455 -18.72 -18.45 10.58
CA THR A 455 -18.93 -17.30 9.70
C THR A 455 -19.80 -16.23 10.39
N ARG A 456 -19.68 -14.97 9.99
CA ARG A 456 -20.42 -13.87 10.66
C ARG A 456 -21.94 -14.05 10.65
N SER A 457 -22.50 -14.68 9.62
CA SER A 457 -23.94 -15.00 9.55
C SER A 457 -24.33 -16.10 10.53
N GLN A 458 -23.47 -17.13 10.69
CA GLN A 458 -23.65 -18.21 11.66
C GLN A 458 -23.51 -17.71 13.10
N ALA A 459 -22.51 -16.86 13.38
CA ALA A 459 -22.33 -16.23 14.68
C ALA A 459 -23.52 -15.35 15.07
N THR A 460 -24.07 -14.60 14.10
CA THR A 460 -25.29 -13.80 14.31
C THR A 460 -26.52 -14.68 14.61
N ALA A 461 -26.66 -15.82 13.93
CA ALA A 461 -27.74 -16.77 14.21
C ALA A 461 -27.56 -17.45 15.59
N GLY A 462 -26.33 -17.82 15.96
CA GLY A 462 -25.98 -18.35 17.27
C GLY A 462 -26.27 -17.38 18.40
N TYR A 463 -25.95 -16.10 18.24
CA TYR A 463 -26.29 -15.05 19.20
C TYR A 463 -27.81 -14.92 19.44
N ARG A 464 -28.64 -15.06 18.39
CA ARG A 464 -30.12 -15.06 18.55
C ARG A 464 -30.61 -16.25 19.39
N VAL A 465 -29.99 -17.42 19.24
CA VAL A 465 -30.29 -18.60 20.06
C VAL A 465 -29.88 -18.35 21.52
N ILE A 466 -28.71 -17.74 21.76
CA ILE A 466 -28.25 -17.36 23.10
C ILE A 466 -29.23 -16.39 23.76
N LEU A 467 -29.65 -15.34 23.04
CA LEU A 467 -30.64 -14.37 23.52
C LEU A 467 -31.96 -15.04 23.92
N SER A 468 -32.45 -16.01 23.12
CA SER A 468 -33.68 -16.74 23.44
C SER A 468 -33.61 -17.57 24.73
N ARG A 469 -32.41 -17.94 25.17
CA ARG A 469 -32.15 -18.71 26.40
C ARG A 469 -31.84 -17.84 27.62
N MET A 470 -31.70 -16.53 27.43
CA MET A 470 -31.43 -15.54 28.47
C MET A 470 -32.68 -14.72 28.85
N THR A 471 -33.85 -15.12 28.35
CA THR A 471 -35.13 -14.47 28.65
C THR A 471 -35.39 -14.47 30.16
N GLY A 472 -35.46 -13.27 30.76
CA GLY A 472 -35.71 -13.08 32.20
C GLY A 472 -34.52 -12.57 33.01
N LEU A 473 -33.30 -12.54 32.45
CA LEU A 473 -32.14 -11.92 33.09
C LEU A 473 -32.12 -10.41 32.82
N THR A 474 -32.02 -9.59 33.87
CA THR A 474 -32.02 -8.11 33.77
C THR A 474 -30.69 -7.47 34.14
N ASP A 475 -29.83 -8.15 34.90
CA ASP A 475 -28.51 -7.64 35.29
C ASP A 475 -27.48 -7.76 34.13
N PRO A 476 -26.88 -6.66 33.65
CA PRO A 476 -25.95 -6.68 32.51
C PRO A 476 -24.71 -7.56 32.71
N ALA A 477 -24.15 -7.63 33.93
CA ALA A 477 -22.96 -8.43 34.21
C ALA A 477 -23.28 -9.93 34.20
N GLN A 478 -24.36 -10.34 34.87
CA GLN A 478 -24.85 -11.71 34.80
C GLN A 478 -25.28 -12.11 33.40
N ARG A 479 -25.88 -11.20 32.63
CA ARG A 479 -26.24 -11.46 31.23
C ARG A 479 -25.00 -11.72 30.38
N LEU A 480 -23.97 -10.87 30.45
CA LEU A 480 -22.75 -11.07 29.66
C LEU A 480 -22.04 -12.38 30.05
N GLU A 481 -21.93 -12.68 31.34
CA GLU A 481 -21.32 -13.93 31.80
C GLU A 481 -22.14 -15.16 31.37
N THR A 482 -23.47 -15.09 31.47
CA THR A 482 -24.36 -16.16 30.98
C THR A 482 -24.28 -16.29 29.47
N ALA A 483 -24.17 -15.20 28.72
CA ALA A 483 -24.00 -15.20 27.27
C ALA A 483 -22.68 -15.87 26.88
N ARG A 484 -21.57 -15.54 27.56
CA ARG A 484 -20.26 -16.20 27.37
C ARG A 484 -20.32 -17.69 27.69
N GLN A 485 -20.98 -18.07 28.79
CA GLN A 485 -21.16 -19.48 29.16
C GLN A 485 -22.03 -20.24 28.16
N LEU A 486 -23.10 -19.63 27.66
CA LEU A 486 -23.97 -20.22 26.64
C LEU A 486 -23.28 -20.29 25.28
N ALA A 487 -22.50 -19.29 24.90
CA ALA A 487 -21.65 -19.32 23.71
C ALA A 487 -20.68 -20.51 23.78
N ARG A 488 -19.98 -20.69 24.93
CA ARG A 488 -19.12 -21.86 25.19
C ARG A 488 -19.86 -23.19 25.16
N LYS A 489 -21.08 -23.26 25.69
CA LYS A 489 -21.91 -24.49 25.66
C LYS A 489 -22.43 -24.82 24.26
N ILE A 490 -22.70 -23.82 23.43
CA ILE A 490 -23.08 -23.99 22.02
C ILE A 490 -21.85 -24.32 21.17
N SER A 491 -20.65 -23.96 21.62
CA SER A 491 -19.40 -24.22 20.91
C SER A 491 -18.62 -25.47 21.36
N VAL A 492 -18.96 -26.17 22.46
CA VAL A 492 -18.25 -27.39 22.91
C VAL A 492 -19.14 -28.65 22.94
N LYS A 493 -18.76 -29.73 22.23
CA LYS A 493 -19.36 -31.07 22.37
C LYS A 493 -18.59 -31.86 23.45
N ASN A 494 -19.27 -32.26 24.53
CA ASN A 494 -18.70 -33.16 25.54
C ASN A 494 -19.09 -34.61 25.21
N ASP A 495 -18.20 -35.37 24.58
CA ASP A 495 -18.26 -36.84 24.58
C ASP A 495 -17.23 -37.35 25.59
N ALA A 496 -17.66 -37.58 26.84
CA ALA A 496 -16.85 -38.35 27.78
C ALA A 496 -17.74 -39.23 28.65
N TRP A 497 -17.79 -40.53 28.34
CA TRP A 497 -18.28 -41.53 29.29
C TRP A 497 -17.41 -42.81 29.20
N PHE A 498 -16.50 -42.95 30.18
CA PHE A 498 -15.64 -44.09 30.57
C PHE A 498 -14.21 -44.25 30.00
N SER A 499 -13.24 -43.81 30.83
CA SER A 499 -11.90 -44.33 31.19
C SER A 499 -10.87 -43.20 31.11
N GLY A 500 -10.06 -42.86 32.11
CA GLY A 500 -9.57 -43.60 33.28
C GLY A 500 -8.06 -43.37 33.35
N SER A 501 -7.63 -42.22 33.89
CA SER A 501 -6.24 -41.81 34.19
C SER A 501 -5.38 -41.26 33.04
N GLY A 502 -4.94 -39.99 33.16
CA GLY A 502 -3.76 -39.47 32.45
C GLY A 502 -3.94 -38.10 31.81
N TRP A 503 -3.04 -37.17 32.12
CA TRP A 503 -2.91 -35.88 31.46
C TRP A 503 -2.56 -36.04 29.97
N GLY A 504 -3.30 -35.37 29.08
CA GLY A 504 -2.90 -35.15 27.69
C GLY A 504 -3.97 -35.50 26.64
N ALA A 505 -4.28 -34.52 25.80
CA ALA A 505 -4.98 -34.63 24.51
C ALA A 505 -6.42 -35.19 24.51
N GLY A 506 -7.39 -34.34 24.85
CA GLY A 506 -8.74 -34.44 24.31
C GLY A 506 -8.94 -33.33 23.27
N ASN A 507 -9.25 -33.68 22.02
CA ASN A 507 -9.54 -32.72 20.97
C ASN A 507 -10.74 -31.84 21.37
N GLN A 508 -10.55 -30.53 21.36
CA GLN A 508 -11.64 -29.55 21.45
C GLN A 508 -12.22 -29.37 20.05
N GLU A 509 -13.33 -30.01 19.74
CA GLU A 509 -14.08 -29.80 18.49
C GLU A 509 -15.28 -28.87 18.72
N PRO A 510 -15.55 -27.91 17.80
CA PRO A 510 -16.75 -27.08 17.85
C PRO A 510 -18.02 -27.94 17.89
N ALA A 511 -19.00 -27.63 18.75
CA ALA A 511 -20.23 -28.43 18.88
C ALA A 511 -21.17 -28.39 17.66
N TYR A 512 -20.74 -27.79 16.55
CA TYR A 512 -21.40 -27.92 15.28
C TYR A 512 -20.37 -28.06 14.15
N THR A 513 -20.11 -29.30 13.74
CA THR A 513 -19.71 -29.63 12.38
C THR A 513 -20.86 -29.28 11.45
N PHE A 514 -20.74 -28.19 10.68
CA PHE A 514 -21.13 -28.31 9.29
C PHE A 514 -19.98 -29.05 8.61
N PRO A 515 -20.23 -30.16 7.90
CA PRO A 515 -19.18 -30.84 7.16
C PRO A 515 -18.43 -29.83 6.29
N GLN A 516 -17.10 -29.87 6.35
CA GLN A 516 -16.28 -29.35 5.25
C GLN A 516 -16.69 -30.12 4.00
N ILE A 517 -17.63 -29.57 3.24
CA ILE A 517 -17.73 -29.87 1.82
C ILE A 517 -16.54 -29.13 1.21
N GLN A 518 -15.43 -29.84 1.07
CA GLN A 518 -14.64 -29.69 -0.16
C GLN A 518 -15.64 -29.76 -1.31
N ARG A 519 -15.67 -28.67 -2.08
CA ARG A 519 -16.54 -28.38 -3.24
C ARG A 519 -17.23 -29.61 -3.85
N ASP A 520 -18.54 -29.43 -4.08
CA ASP A 520 -19.45 -30.22 -4.93
C ASP A 520 -20.55 -31.02 -4.17
N ASP A 521 -21.33 -30.35 -3.31
CA ASP A 521 -22.58 -30.93 -2.78
C ASP A 521 -23.82 -30.40 -3.55
N PRO A 522 -24.56 -31.26 -4.28
CA PRO A 522 -25.69 -30.89 -5.14
C PRO A 522 -26.99 -30.47 -4.42
N SER A 523 -27.01 -30.45 -3.09
CA SER A 523 -28.22 -30.17 -2.28
C SER A 523 -28.69 -28.70 -2.28
N PHE A 524 -28.05 -27.82 -3.06
CA PHE A 524 -28.49 -26.43 -3.29
C PHE A 524 -28.88 -26.12 -4.76
N ARG A 525 -29.42 -27.11 -5.47
CA ARG A 525 -30.22 -26.85 -6.69
C ARG A 525 -31.64 -27.39 -6.49
N LEU A 526 -32.53 -26.53 -6.02
CA LEU A 526 -33.97 -26.73 -6.18
C LEU A 526 -34.29 -26.72 -7.68
N VAL A 527 -34.44 -27.89 -8.28
CA VAL A 527 -35.07 -28.05 -9.59
C VAL A 527 -36.48 -28.56 -9.30
N GLU A 528 -37.47 -27.67 -9.34
CA GLU A 528 -38.87 -28.08 -9.31
C GLU A 528 -39.17 -28.92 -10.55
N VAL A 529 -39.77 -30.10 -10.36
CA VAL A 529 -40.22 -30.96 -11.45
C VAL A 529 -41.45 -30.29 -12.07
N PRO A 530 -41.43 -29.92 -13.37
CA PRO A 530 -42.61 -29.34 -14.02
C PRO A 530 -43.79 -30.29 -13.85
N GLU A 531 -44.98 -29.78 -13.53
CA GLU A 531 -46.17 -30.61 -13.34
C GLU A 531 -46.48 -31.50 -14.57
N GLU A 532 -46.13 -31.00 -15.76
CA GLU A 532 -46.25 -31.72 -17.03
C GLU A 532 -45.35 -32.96 -17.12
N ALA A 533 -44.25 -32.97 -16.36
CA ALA A 533 -43.27 -34.05 -16.32
C ALA A 533 -43.60 -35.13 -15.26
N ILE A 534 -44.38 -34.80 -14.24
CA ILE A 534 -44.69 -35.70 -13.12
C ILE A 534 -45.33 -37.03 -13.59
N PRO A 535 -46.35 -37.04 -14.47
CA PRO A 535 -47.03 -38.29 -14.84
C PRO A 535 -46.11 -39.30 -15.54
N TRP A 536 -45.18 -38.83 -16.39
CA TRP A 536 -44.28 -39.74 -17.10
C TRP A 536 -43.16 -40.25 -16.19
N ILE A 537 -42.66 -39.42 -15.26
CA ILE A 537 -41.65 -39.81 -14.27
C ILE A 537 -42.23 -40.87 -13.35
N ASP A 538 -43.45 -40.68 -12.87
CA ASP A 538 -44.13 -41.61 -11.99
C ASP A 538 -44.35 -42.97 -12.65
N GLN A 539 -44.87 -42.95 -13.89
CA GLN A 539 -45.06 -44.18 -14.67
C GLN A 539 -43.75 -44.93 -14.90
N ARG A 540 -42.62 -44.20 -15.03
CA ARG A 540 -41.31 -44.81 -15.24
C ARG A 540 -40.71 -45.35 -13.95
N LEU A 541 -40.84 -44.62 -12.85
CA LEU A 541 -40.41 -45.05 -11.52
C LEU A 541 -41.20 -46.29 -11.05
N GLU A 542 -42.52 -46.31 -11.28
CA GLU A 542 -43.35 -47.50 -11.02
C GLU A 542 -42.94 -48.67 -11.91
N GLY A 543 -42.68 -48.43 -13.21
CA GLY A 543 -42.20 -49.46 -14.14
C GLY A 543 -40.83 -50.05 -13.78
N LEU A 544 -40.02 -49.28 -13.04
CA LEU A 544 -38.74 -49.72 -12.47
C LEU A 544 -38.88 -50.31 -11.06
N GLY A 545 -40.09 -50.37 -10.51
CA GLY A 545 -40.39 -50.94 -9.21
C GLY A 545 -40.12 -50.02 -8.01
N TYR A 546 -39.91 -48.72 -8.24
CA TYR A 546 -39.73 -47.73 -7.17
C TYR A 546 -41.07 -47.16 -6.68
N THR A 547 -41.18 -46.93 -5.37
CA THR A 547 -42.31 -46.19 -4.78
C THR A 547 -42.23 -44.71 -5.13
N VAL A 548 -43.28 -44.20 -5.77
CA VAL A 548 -43.38 -42.80 -6.20
C VAL A 548 -43.63 -41.89 -5.01
N ASN A 549 -42.69 -40.99 -4.76
CA ASN A 549 -42.82 -39.89 -3.81
C ASN A 549 -42.07 -38.66 -4.35
N GLU A 550 -42.25 -37.51 -3.70
CA GLU A 550 -41.76 -36.22 -4.18
C GLU A 550 -40.22 -36.15 -4.28
N GLU A 551 -39.53 -36.82 -3.36
CA GLU A 551 -38.07 -36.88 -3.33
C GLU A 551 -37.52 -37.74 -4.47
N ASN A 552 -38.13 -38.90 -4.73
CA ASN A 552 -37.74 -39.80 -5.84
C ASN A 552 -38.03 -39.18 -7.21
N ARG A 553 -39.09 -38.38 -7.35
CA ARG A 553 -39.40 -37.65 -8.59
C ARG A 553 -38.33 -36.61 -8.91
N GLN A 554 -37.89 -35.84 -7.91
CA GLN A 554 -36.87 -34.81 -8.07
C GLN A 554 -35.52 -35.40 -8.46
N ILE A 555 -35.16 -36.53 -7.85
CA ILE A 555 -33.94 -37.28 -8.16
C ILE A 555 -33.97 -37.78 -9.62
N TYR A 556 -35.04 -38.49 -10.00
CA TYR A 556 -35.15 -39.04 -11.36
C TYR A 556 -35.19 -37.96 -12.45
N TYR A 557 -35.89 -36.85 -12.18
CA TYR A 557 -35.94 -35.73 -13.12
C TYR A 557 -34.58 -35.07 -13.34
N ARG A 558 -33.81 -34.90 -12.26
CA ARG A 558 -32.43 -34.39 -12.34
C ARG A 558 -31.55 -35.34 -13.16
N ASP A 559 -31.59 -36.63 -12.88
CA ASP A 559 -30.74 -37.62 -13.55
C ASP A 559 -31.11 -37.74 -15.06
N TRP A 560 -32.38 -37.51 -15.43
CA TRP A 560 -32.83 -37.38 -16.82
C TRP A 560 -32.32 -36.11 -17.50
N LEU A 561 -32.41 -34.95 -16.83
CA LEU A 561 -31.89 -33.66 -17.34
C LEU A 561 -30.38 -33.69 -17.54
N GLU A 562 -29.67 -34.41 -16.68
CA GLU A 562 -28.22 -34.61 -16.74
C GLU A 562 -27.81 -35.70 -17.75
N GLY A 563 -28.79 -36.35 -18.39
CA GLY A 563 -28.59 -37.31 -19.47
C GLY A 563 -28.07 -38.68 -19.03
N GLU A 564 -28.10 -38.95 -17.72
CA GLU A 564 -27.61 -40.20 -17.11
C GLU A 564 -28.64 -41.34 -17.22
N ILE A 565 -29.91 -41.01 -17.49
CA ILE A 565 -30.99 -41.96 -17.73
C ILE A 565 -31.60 -41.70 -19.11
N LYS A 566 -31.61 -42.72 -19.98
CA LYS A 566 -32.26 -42.69 -21.32
C LYS A 566 -33.62 -43.36 -21.32
#